data_AF-A0A151B8W4-F1
#
_entry.id   AF-A0A151B8W4-F1
#
_cell.length_a   1.000
_cell.length_b   1.000
_cell.length_c   1.000
_cell.angle_alpha   90.00
_cell.angle_beta   90.00
_cell.angle_gamma   90.00
#
_symmetry.space_group_name_H-M   'P 1'
#
loop_
_entity.id
_entity.type
_entity.pdbx_description
1 polymer ?
#
loop_
_entity_poly.entity_id
_entity_poly.type
_entity_poly.pdbx_seq_one_letter_code
_entity_poly.pdbx_strand_id
1 'polypeptide(L)'
;MKHKGIIQRGSSRIKVYKDEARALAIPMLCEHCDNPPCAEVCPTKAISKDPKLGAVLVNQDLCTGCGACVEVCPYSGVRLDPETGKALICDLCGGEPLCAKVCTVREAITWVEATPSALERKRRLAEARVEEFKRMMREGP
;
A
#
# COMPACT_ATOMS: atom_id res chain seq x y z
N MET A 1 -16.38 -2.79 -3.92
CA MET A 1 -16.82 -4.20 -3.78
C MET A 1 -16.58 -4.75 -2.36
N LYS A 2 -15.38 -5.25 -1.94
CA LYS A 2 -15.22 -5.85 -0.59
C LYS A 2 -15.39 -4.89 0.58
N HIS A 3 -14.73 -3.73 0.56
CA HIS A 3 -14.74 -2.81 1.72
C HIS A 3 -15.92 -1.85 1.74
N LYS A 4 -16.20 -1.16 0.62
CA LYS A 4 -17.22 -0.10 0.55
C LYS A 4 -18.43 -0.44 -0.34
N GLY A 5 -18.49 -1.63 -0.94
CA GLY A 5 -19.50 -1.96 -1.96
C GLY A 5 -19.27 -1.27 -3.31
N ILE A 6 -18.82 -0.02 -3.33
CA ILE A 6 -18.61 0.80 -4.53
C ILE A 6 -17.22 0.64 -5.17
N ILE A 7 -17.07 1.17 -6.39
CA ILE A 7 -15.79 1.31 -7.11
C ILE A 7 -15.42 2.79 -7.13
N GLN A 8 -14.51 3.19 -6.24
CA GLN A 8 -14.02 4.56 -6.15
C GLN A 8 -12.50 4.60 -6.17
N ARG A 9 -11.94 5.30 -7.15
CA ARG A 9 -10.48 5.41 -7.34
C ARG A 9 -9.76 6.06 -6.16
N GLY A 10 -10.36 7.07 -5.52
CA GLY A 10 -9.78 7.78 -4.38
C GLY A 10 -9.65 6.89 -3.12
N SER A 11 -10.58 5.96 -2.94
CA SER A 11 -10.61 5.00 -1.83
C SER A 11 -9.98 3.64 -2.18
N SER A 12 -9.26 3.55 -3.30
CA SER A 12 -8.49 2.35 -3.63
C SER A 12 -7.32 2.21 -2.68
N ARG A 13 -6.98 0.97 -2.28
CA ARG A 13 -5.77 0.65 -1.49
C ARG A 13 -4.52 0.48 -2.36
N ILE A 14 -4.70 0.20 -3.66
CA ILE A 14 -3.62 0.12 -4.65
C ILE A 14 -3.76 1.31 -5.60
N LYS A 15 -2.68 2.05 -5.82
CA LYS A 15 -2.65 3.17 -6.77
C LYS A 15 -1.68 2.85 -7.89
N VAL A 16 -2.18 2.76 -9.12
CA VAL A 16 -1.33 2.59 -10.29
C VAL A 16 -1.09 3.97 -10.90
N TYR A 17 0.17 4.39 -10.89
CA TYR A 17 0.62 5.57 -11.63
C TYR A 17 1.00 5.13 -13.04
N LYS A 18 0.66 5.95 -14.03
CA LYS A 18 0.86 5.62 -15.43
C LYS A 18 1.62 6.75 -16.11
N ASP A 19 2.53 6.34 -16.96
CA ASP A 19 3.21 7.17 -17.94
C ASP A 19 2.93 6.49 -19.29
N GLU A 20 1.99 7.07 -20.03
CA GLU A 20 1.51 6.50 -21.29
C GLU A 20 2.60 6.65 -22.38
N ALA A 21 3.41 7.71 -22.34
CA ALA A 21 4.47 7.97 -23.32
C ALA A 21 5.56 6.89 -23.30
N ARG A 22 5.84 6.34 -22.11
CA ARG A 22 6.82 5.26 -21.90
C ARG A 22 6.19 3.87 -21.76
N ALA A 23 4.87 3.77 -21.95
CA ALA A 23 4.09 2.56 -21.71
C ALA A 23 4.37 1.93 -20.32
N LEU A 24 4.52 2.77 -19.30
CA LEU A 24 4.92 2.37 -17.96
C LEU A 24 3.75 2.48 -16.99
N ALA A 25 3.58 1.46 -16.15
CA ALA A 25 2.59 1.43 -15.09
C ALA A 25 3.22 0.97 -13.76
N ILE A 26 3.20 1.84 -12.75
CA ILE A 26 3.86 1.62 -11.46
C ILE A 26 2.80 1.48 -10.36
N PRO A 27 2.59 0.27 -9.79
CA PRO A 27 1.63 0.07 -8.71
C PRO A 27 2.24 0.41 -7.34
N MET A 28 1.79 1.50 -6.71
CA MET A 28 2.15 1.86 -5.35
C MET A 28 1.09 1.40 -4.34
N LEU A 29 1.53 0.70 -3.30
CA LEU A 29 0.69 0.09 -2.28
C LEU A 29 1.48 -0.10 -0.98
N CYS A 30 0.78 -0.47 0.10
CA CYS A 30 1.41 -0.76 1.38
C CYS A 30 2.30 -1.99 1.29
N GLU A 31 3.55 -1.85 1.73
CA GLU A 31 4.53 -2.94 1.79
C GLU A 31 4.50 -3.72 3.10
N HIS A 32 3.62 -3.39 4.06
CA HIS A 32 3.50 -4.14 5.32
C HIS A 32 4.84 -4.34 6.04
N CYS A 33 5.62 -3.26 6.14
CA CYS A 33 6.98 -3.25 6.67
C CYS A 33 7.08 -3.94 8.04
N ASP A 34 8.25 -4.52 8.33
CA ASP A 34 8.56 -5.08 9.65
C ASP A 34 8.62 -4.00 10.72
N ASN A 35 9.28 -2.89 10.38
CA ASN A 35 9.31 -1.67 11.19
C ASN A 35 8.53 -0.59 10.42
N PRO A 36 7.20 -0.47 10.62
CA PRO A 36 6.37 0.49 9.89
C PRO A 36 6.59 1.92 10.41
N PRO A 37 7.22 2.82 9.62
CA PRO A 37 7.43 4.21 10.06
C PRO A 37 6.10 4.94 10.28
N CYS A 38 5.05 4.56 9.53
CA CYS A 38 3.71 5.09 9.71
C CYS A 38 3.10 4.79 11.08
N ALA A 39 3.47 3.68 11.71
CA ALA A 39 3.03 3.36 13.08
C ALA A 39 3.82 4.19 14.11
N GLU A 40 5.13 4.32 13.90
CA GLU A 40 6.05 5.05 14.77
C GLU A 40 5.66 6.53 14.90
N VAL A 41 5.31 7.18 13.78
CA VAL A 41 4.94 8.60 13.77
C VAL A 41 3.48 8.87 14.14
N CYS A 42 2.66 7.84 14.35
CA CYS A 42 1.23 8.03 14.60
C CYS A 42 0.99 8.58 16.01
N PRO A 43 0.55 9.84 16.19
CA PRO A 43 0.45 10.45 17.51
C PRO A 43 -0.63 9.81 18.37
N THR A 44 -1.69 9.29 17.76
CA THR A 44 -2.80 8.61 18.46
C THR A 44 -2.62 7.10 18.59
N LYS A 45 -1.49 6.55 18.11
CA LYS A 45 -1.22 5.10 18.07
C LYS A 45 -2.33 4.31 17.37
N ALA A 46 -2.97 4.91 16.38
CA ALA A 46 -4.03 4.29 15.60
C ALA A 46 -3.50 3.21 14.63
N ILE A 47 -2.20 3.17 14.35
CA ILE A 47 -1.60 2.23 13.39
C ILE A 47 -0.76 1.20 14.14
N SER A 48 -0.96 -0.08 13.83
CA SER A 48 -0.27 -1.21 14.46
C SER A 48 0.00 -2.35 13.48
N LYS A 49 0.98 -3.21 13.78
CA LYS A 49 1.24 -4.43 13.02
C LYS A 49 0.50 -5.62 13.65
N ASP A 50 -0.28 -6.33 12.84
CA ASP A 50 -0.90 -7.58 13.24
C ASP A 50 0.17 -8.69 13.33
N PRO A 51 0.34 -9.35 14.48
CA PRO A 51 1.41 -10.32 14.67
C PRO A 51 1.18 -11.66 13.95
N LYS A 52 -0.06 -11.97 13.57
CA LYS A 52 -0.40 -13.24 12.90
C LYS A 52 -0.29 -13.12 11.38
N LEU A 53 -0.84 -12.05 10.82
CA LEU A 53 -0.89 -11.81 9.38
C LEU A 53 0.28 -10.96 8.88
N GLY A 54 0.98 -10.24 9.78
CA GLY A 54 1.99 -9.27 9.41
C GLY A 54 1.44 -8.01 8.74
N ALA A 55 0.10 -7.85 8.72
CA ALA A 55 -0.55 -6.68 8.15
C ALA A 55 -0.30 -5.44 9.00
N VAL A 56 -0.19 -4.28 8.34
CA VAL A 56 -0.15 -2.98 9.02
C VAL A 56 -1.57 -2.46 8.92
N LEU A 57 -2.20 -2.31 10.08
CA LEU A 57 -3.62 -2.00 10.20
C LEU A 57 -3.79 -0.63 10.84
N VAL A 58 -4.93 -0.01 10.53
CA VAL A 58 -5.33 1.27 11.10
C VAL A 58 -6.65 1.07 11.85
N ASN A 59 -6.64 1.41 13.14
CA ASN A 59 -7.84 1.56 13.94
C ASN A 59 -8.53 2.87 13.55
N GLN A 60 -9.69 2.76 12.91
CA GLN A 60 -10.44 3.90 12.39
C GLN A 60 -11.03 4.77 13.51
N ASP A 61 -11.28 4.24 14.70
CA ASP A 61 -11.85 5.02 15.81
C ASP A 61 -10.81 5.95 16.45
N LEU A 62 -9.54 5.53 16.45
CA LEU A 62 -8.42 6.33 16.97
C LEU A 62 -7.79 7.27 15.93
N CYS A 63 -8.07 7.05 14.64
CA CYS A 63 -7.45 7.82 13.57
C CYS A 63 -8.11 9.20 13.44
N THR A 64 -7.31 10.26 13.61
CA THR A 64 -7.75 11.65 13.47
C THR A 64 -7.60 12.21 12.06
N GLY A 65 -6.96 11.47 11.15
CA GLY A 65 -6.71 11.93 9.78
C GLY A 65 -5.58 12.96 9.63
N CYS A 66 -4.69 13.10 10.62
CA CYS A 66 -3.63 14.13 10.62
C CYS A 66 -2.60 14.04 9.47
N GLY A 67 -2.52 12.91 8.76
CA GLY A 67 -1.66 12.79 7.58
C GLY A 67 -0.18 12.47 7.83
N ALA A 68 0.32 12.53 9.07
CA ALA A 68 1.75 12.27 9.38
C ALA A 68 2.24 10.91 8.82
N CYS A 69 1.40 9.87 8.89
CA CYS A 69 1.69 8.55 8.33
C CYS A 69 1.83 8.51 6.80
N VAL A 70 1.20 9.44 6.08
CA VAL A 70 1.28 9.58 4.62
C VAL A 70 2.63 10.17 4.23
N GLU A 71 3.07 11.22 4.92
CA GLU A 71 4.32 11.94 4.63
C GLU A 71 5.55 11.05 4.76
N VAL A 72 5.57 10.18 5.78
CA VAL A 72 6.73 9.30 6.03
C VAL A 72 6.74 8.01 5.23
N CYS A 73 5.70 7.73 4.42
CA CYS A 73 5.61 6.46 3.70
C CYS A 73 6.38 6.50 2.37
N PRO A 74 7.55 5.84 2.23
CA PRO A 74 8.33 5.89 1.00
C PRO A 74 7.67 5.13 -0.16
N TYR A 75 6.71 4.26 0.15
CA TYR A 75 6.01 3.41 -0.81
C TYR A 75 4.67 4.01 -1.28
N SER A 76 4.31 5.22 -0.80
CA SER A 76 2.98 5.82 -1.02
C SER A 76 1.82 4.85 -0.72
N GLY A 77 2.06 3.94 0.23
CA GLY A 77 1.16 2.86 0.60
C GLY A 77 0.12 3.26 1.64
N VAL A 78 0.26 4.45 2.21
CA VAL A 78 -0.71 5.10 3.09
C VAL A 78 -1.24 6.34 2.38
N ARG A 79 -2.56 6.54 2.42
CA ARG A 79 -3.23 7.74 1.91
C ARG A 79 -4.32 8.16 2.89
N LEU A 80 -4.89 9.34 2.70
CA LEU A 80 -6.16 9.68 3.35
C LEU A 80 -7.31 9.27 2.44
N ASP A 81 -8.29 8.59 3.01
CA ASP A 81 -9.52 8.27 2.31
C ASP A 81 -10.33 9.56 2.09
N PRO A 82 -10.76 9.86 0.85
CA PRO A 82 -11.41 11.14 0.54
C PRO A 82 -12.79 11.31 1.18
N GLU A 83 -13.45 10.22 1.60
CA GLU A 83 -14.76 10.31 2.26
C GLU A 83 -14.63 10.50 3.76
N THR A 84 -13.74 9.72 4.40
CA THR A 84 -13.61 9.73 5.86
C THR A 84 -12.54 10.68 6.39
N GLY A 85 -11.62 11.13 5.53
CA GLY A 85 -10.42 11.89 5.90
C GLY A 85 -9.40 11.08 6.70
N LYS A 86 -9.67 9.79 6.97
CA LYS A 86 -8.83 8.93 7.81
C LYS A 86 -7.79 8.19 6.98
N ALA A 87 -6.75 7.70 7.65
CA ALA A 87 -5.72 6.91 7.00
C ALA A 87 -6.31 5.63 6.39
N LEU A 88 -5.97 5.40 5.13
CA LEU A 88 -6.33 4.26 4.31
C LEU A 88 -5.07 3.45 4.04
N ILE A 89 -5.03 2.24 4.62
CA ILE A 89 -3.94 1.28 4.46
C ILE A 89 -4.53 -0.02 3.91
N CYS A 90 -3.75 -0.73 3.09
CA CYS A 90 -4.08 -2.11 2.73
C CYS A 90 -4.23 -2.95 4.00
N ASP A 91 -5.20 -3.83 4.07
CA ASP A 91 -5.43 -4.73 5.21
C ASP A 91 -5.19 -6.21 4.84
N LEU A 92 -4.51 -6.43 3.70
CA LEU A 92 -4.37 -7.74 3.06
C LEU A 92 -5.69 -8.49 2.87
N CYS A 93 -6.82 -7.75 2.85
CA CYS A 93 -8.17 -8.31 2.81
C CYS A 93 -8.40 -9.39 3.89
N GLY A 94 -7.74 -9.30 5.04
CA GLY A 94 -7.84 -10.29 6.13
C GLY A 94 -7.10 -11.61 5.88
N GLY A 95 -6.12 -11.63 4.96
CA GLY A 95 -5.33 -12.83 4.62
C GLY A 95 -5.72 -13.47 3.30
N GLU A 96 -6.79 -12.99 2.67
CA GLU A 96 -7.24 -13.43 1.35
C GLU A 96 -7.27 -12.23 0.38
N PRO A 97 -6.10 -11.80 -0.13
CA PRO A 97 -5.99 -10.61 -0.98
C PRO A 97 -6.72 -10.82 -2.30
N LEU A 98 -7.84 -10.12 -2.46
CA LEU A 98 -8.65 -10.20 -3.68
C LEU A 98 -7.88 -9.73 -4.91
N CYS A 99 -6.98 -8.75 -4.78
CA CYS A 99 -6.16 -8.25 -5.88
C CYS A 99 -5.28 -9.35 -6.49
N ALA A 100 -4.69 -10.22 -5.68
CA ALA A 100 -3.92 -11.37 -6.16
C ALA A 100 -4.84 -12.42 -6.81
N LYS A 101 -6.01 -12.67 -6.21
CA LYS A 101 -6.99 -13.65 -6.70
C LYS A 101 -7.58 -13.29 -8.07
N VAL A 102 -7.82 -12.00 -8.33
CA VAL A 102 -8.46 -11.54 -9.59
C VAL A 102 -7.45 -11.14 -10.67
N CYS A 103 -6.15 -11.14 -10.38
CA CYS A 103 -5.14 -10.73 -11.34
C CYS A 103 -5.07 -11.74 -12.49
N THR A 104 -5.67 -11.40 -13.62
CA THR A 104 -5.65 -12.22 -14.85
C THR A 104 -4.42 -11.94 -15.72
N VAL A 105 -3.61 -10.93 -15.37
CA VAL A 105 -2.45 -10.49 -16.14
C VAL A 105 -1.18 -11.09 -15.55
N ARG A 106 -0.60 -12.08 -16.25
CA ARG A 106 0.78 -12.61 -16.15
C ARG A 106 1.51 -12.33 -14.81
N GLU A 107 0.91 -12.74 -13.69
CA GLU A 107 1.52 -12.66 -12.34
C GLU A 107 1.98 -11.26 -11.87
N ALA A 108 1.32 -10.18 -12.31
CA ALA A 108 1.68 -8.83 -11.87
C ALA A 108 1.57 -8.63 -10.35
N ILE A 109 0.70 -9.40 -9.69
CA ILE A 109 0.61 -9.51 -8.24
C ILE A 109 0.42 -10.97 -7.85
N THR A 110 1.22 -11.44 -6.89
CA THR A 110 1.21 -12.83 -6.41
C THR A 110 1.07 -12.87 -4.90
N TRP A 111 0.24 -13.78 -4.40
CA TRP A 111 0.18 -14.13 -2.99
C TRP A 111 0.98 -15.40 -2.76
N VAL A 112 2.04 -15.32 -1.96
CA VAL A 112 2.99 -16.40 -1.71
C VAL A 112 3.29 -16.50 -0.22
N GLU A 113 3.78 -17.66 0.20
CA GLU A 113 4.26 -17.84 1.57
C GLU A 113 5.46 -16.93 1.88
N ALA A 114 5.52 -16.40 3.10
CA ALA A 114 6.53 -15.46 3.56
C ALA A 114 7.86 -16.16 3.92
N THR A 115 8.48 -16.84 2.96
CA THR A 115 9.82 -17.41 3.13
C THR A 115 10.89 -16.30 3.13
N PRO A 116 12.07 -16.50 3.74
CA PRO A 116 13.14 -15.50 3.72
C PRO A 116 13.51 -15.00 2.32
N SER A 117 13.58 -15.91 1.34
CA SER A 117 13.86 -15.57 -0.06
C SER A 117 12.72 -14.79 -0.72
N ALA A 118 11.46 -15.11 -0.41
CA ALA A 118 10.31 -14.35 -0.90
C ALA A 118 10.28 -12.92 -0.32
N LEU A 119 10.60 -12.77 0.97
CA LEU A 119 10.68 -11.47 1.64
C LEU A 119 11.84 -10.62 1.08
N GLU A 120 13.00 -11.21 0.84
CA GLU A 120 14.13 -10.54 0.21
C GLU A 120 13.78 -10.07 -1.22
N ARG A 121 13.21 -10.97 -2.04
CA ARG A 121 12.72 -10.63 -3.38
C ARG A 121 11.70 -9.49 -3.34
N LYS A 122 10.77 -9.52 -2.39
CA LYS A 122 9.76 -8.47 -2.20
C LYS A 122 10.43 -7.12 -1.91
N ARG A 123 11.38 -7.06 -0.96
CA ARG A 123 12.09 -5.83 -0.61
C ARG A 123 12.82 -5.23 -1.82
N ARG A 124 13.58 -6.05 -2.54
CA ARG A 124 14.29 -5.62 -3.77
C ARG A 124 13.34 -5.06 -4.83
N LEU A 125 12.21 -5.72 -5.08
CA LEU A 125 11.22 -5.27 -6.06
C LEU A 125 10.52 -3.98 -5.60
N ALA A 126 10.23 -3.82 -4.31
CA ALA A 126 9.64 -2.62 -3.77
C ALA A 126 10.59 -1.41 -3.88
N GLU A 127 11.88 -1.60 -3.62
CA GLU A 127 12.92 -0.57 -3.78
C GLU A 127 13.04 -0.11 -5.23
N ALA A 128 13.19 -1.06 -6.17
CA ALA A 128 13.25 -0.76 -7.60
C ALA A 128 11.99 0.00 -8.08
N ARG A 129 10.81 -0.38 -7.57
CA ARG A 129 9.55 0.29 -7.90
C ARG A 129 9.49 1.72 -7.37
N VAL A 130 10.00 1.97 -6.17
CA VAL A 130 10.09 3.34 -5.60
C VAL A 130 11.08 4.19 -6.37
N GLU A 131 12.21 3.62 -6.79
CA GLU A 131 13.18 4.33 -7.62
C GLU A 131 12.58 4.72 -8.97
N GLU A 132 11.89 3.79 -9.63
CA GLU A 132 11.21 4.05 -10.89
C GLU A 132 10.11 5.11 -10.73
N PHE A 133 9.33 5.03 -9.64
CA PHE A 133 8.31 6.03 -9.31
C PHE A 133 8.93 7.42 -9.16
N LYS A 134 10.03 7.54 -8.42
CA LYS A 134 10.75 8.81 -8.26
C LYS A 134 11.30 9.33 -9.57
N ARG A 135 11.79 8.45 -10.46
CA ARG A 135 12.25 8.82 -11.79
C ARG A 135 11.11 9.43 -12.62
N MET A 136 10.00 8.71 -12.73
CA MET A 136 8.80 9.17 -13.44
C MET A 136 8.29 10.51 -12.90
N MET A 137 8.26 10.71 -11.58
CA MET A 137 7.81 11.97 -10.98
C MET A 137 8.77 13.16 -11.22
N ARG A 138 10.08 12.92 -11.45
CA ARG A 138 11.06 13.98 -11.77
C ARG A 138 11.03 14.38 -13.24
N GLU A 139 10.91 13.39 -14.12
CA GLU A 139 10.95 13.58 -15.57
C GLU A 139 9.61 14.12 -16.11
N GLY A 140 8.54 13.99 -15.32
CA GLY A 140 7.18 14.29 -15.73
C GLY A 140 6.58 13.12 -16.52
N PRO A 141 5.25 12.91 -16.43
CA PRO A 141 4.55 11.93 -17.26
C PRO A 141 4.44 12.39 -18.72
#